data_AF-K9BM22-F1
#
_entry.id   AF-K9BM22-F1
#
_cell.length_a   1.000
_cell.length_b   1.000
_cell.length_c   1.000
_cell.angle_alpha   90.00
_cell.angle_beta   90.00
_cell.angle_gamma   90.00
#
_symmetry.space_group_name_H-M   'P 1'
#
loop_
_entity.id
_entity.type
_entity.pdbx_description
1 polymer ?
#
loop_
_entity_poly.entity_id
_entity_poly.type
_entity_poly.pdbx_seq_one_letter_code
_entity_poly.pdbx_strand_id
1 'polypeptide(L)'
;ESRLIADLLLREATPEQWHQAIQIDNILQKRTAASAQRNATAIRKRLERLEPDFWKALRDGDDELATQVAFCGALERNLLLIEFMETVMREAYISQAQYLDSYIWSDFLEKNILSQSKSRVEVDLFPKVLLNQASCIPLASVIRACQAYTA
;
A
#
# COMPACT_ATOMS: atom_id res chain seq x y z
N GLU A 1 -2.02 -12.07 -5.60
CA GLU A 1 -3.24 -11.91 -4.77
C GLU A 1 -3.87 -10.53 -4.92
N SER A 2 -3.17 -9.43 -4.64
CA SER A 2 -3.71 -8.07 -4.79
C SER A 2 -4.29 -7.76 -6.16
N ARG A 3 -3.66 -8.23 -7.25
CA ARG A 3 -4.18 -8.10 -8.62
C ARG A 3 -5.57 -8.73 -8.82
N LEU A 4 -5.80 -9.92 -8.23
CA LEU A 4 -7.08 -10.63 -8.32
C LEU A 4 -8.19 -9.87 -7.56
N ILE A 5 -7.84 -9.28 -6.43
CA ILE A 5 -8.77 -8.47 -5.64
C ILE A 5 -9.08 -7.15 -6.36
N ALA A 6 -8.07 -6.50 -6.96
CA ALA A 6 -8.24 -5.28 -7.75
C ALA A 6 -9.15 -5.52 -8.96
N ASP A 7 -8.99 -6.66 -9.62
CA ASP A 7 -9.81 -7.08 -10.74
C ASP A 7 -11.29 -7.33 -10.34
N LEU A 8 -11.56 -7.91 -9.17
CA LEU A 8 -12.92 -8.00 -8.62
C LEU A 8 -13.51 -6.62 -8.29
N LEU A 9 -12.70 -5.68 -7.81
CA LEU A 9 -13.13 -4.29 -7.55
C LEU A 9 -13.46 -3.55 -8.86
N LEU A 10 -12.63 -3.68 -9.89
CA LEU A 10 -12.84 -3.05 -11.20
C LEU A 10 -14.09 -3.52 -11.92
N ARG A 11 -14.51 -4.77 -11.69
CA ARG A 11 -15.76 -5.32 -12.23
C ARG A 11 -16.98 -5.00 -11.36
N GLU A 12 -16.80 -4.25 -10.28
CA GLU A 12 -17.85 -3.94 -9.31
C GLU A 12 -18.57 -5.21 -8.81
N ALA A 13 -17.79 -6.26 -8.51
CA ALA A 13 -18.34 -7.59 -8.24
C ALA A 13 -19.35 -7.57 -7.06
N THR A 14 -20.48 -8.25 -7.25
CA THR A 14 -21.54 -8.38 -6.23
C THR A 14 -21.10 -9.26 -5.06
N PRO A 15 -21.75 -9.20 -3.88
CA PRO A 15 -21.43 -10.06 -2.76
C PRO A 15 -21.41 -11.56 -3.10
N GLU A 16 -22.30 -12.01 -3.98
CA GLU A 16 -22.38 -13.39 -4.46
C GLU A 16 -21.18 -13.75 -5.34
N GLN A 17 -20.77 -12.85 -6.24
CA GLN A 17 -19.57 -13.02 -7.05
C GLN A 17 -18.29 -13.04 -6.20
N TRP A 18 -18.23 -12.23 -5.15
CA TRP A 18 -17.15 -12.30 -4.16
C TRP A 18 -17.13 -13.65 -3.43
N HIS A 19 -18.29 -14.13 -2.98
CA HIS A 19 -18.39 -15.43 -2.31
C HIS A 19 -17.94 -16.57 -3.22
N GLN A 20 -18.44 -16.60 -4.46
CA GLN A 20 -18.07 -17.59 -5.46
C GLN A 20 -16.55 -17.56 -5.72
N ALA A 21 -15.99 -16.41 -6.07
CA ALA A 21 -14.58 -16.31 -6.44
C ALA A 21 -13.61 -16.64 -5.28
N ILE A 22 -13.92 -16.19 -4.05
CA ILE A 22 -13.01 -16.32 -2.91
C ILE A 22 -13.19 -17.64 -2.16
N GLN A 23 -14.42 -18.08 -1.92
CA GLN A 23 -14.70 -19.21 -1.05
C GLN A 23 -14.94 -20.51 -1.81
N ILE A 24 -15.50 -20.44 -3.02
CA ILE A 24 -15.81 -21.63 -3.84
C ILE A 24 -14.67 -21.89 -4.85
N ASP A 25 -14.37 -20.92 -5.70
CA ASP A 25 -13.33 -21.05 -6.74
C ASP A 25 -11.92 -20.94 -6.17
N ASN A 26 -11.79 -20.42 -4.94
CA ASN A 26 -10.52 -20.24 -4.23
C ASN A 26 -9.43 -19.63 -5.12
N ILE A 27 -9.74 -18.51 -5.78
CA ILE A 27 -8.77 -17.85 -6.68
C ILE A 27 -7.47 -17.42 -5.98
N LEU A 28 -7.50 -17.29 -4.64
CA LEU A 28 -6.34 -16.99 -3.80
C LEU A 28 -5.53 -18.23 -3.41
N GLN A 29 -5.98 -19.42 -3.81
CA GLN A 29 -5.32 -20.72 -3.60
C GLN A 29 -4.94 -20.96 -2.12
N LYS A 30 -5.79 -20.54 -1.18
CA LYS A 30 -5.53 -20.75 0.25
C LYS A 30 -5.99 -22.16 0.67
N ARG A 31 -5.35 -22.70 1.71
CA ARG A 31 -5.65 -24.03 2.26
C ARG A 31 -7.10 -24.17 2.75
N THR A 32 -7.71 -23.09 3.23
CA THR A 32 -9.09 -23.10 3.74
C THR A 32 -9.86 -21.88 3.25
N ALA A 33 -11.16 -22.02 3.03
CA ALA A 33 -12.05 -20.93 2.64
C ALA A 33 -12.02 -19.77 3.66
N ALA A 34 -11.95 -20.07 4.96
CA ALA A 34 -11.80 -19.05 6.01
C ALA A 34 -10.49 -18.25 5.89
N SER A 35 -9.40 -18.88 5.42
CA SER A 35 -8.14 -18.18 5.18
C SER A 35 -8.19 -17.35 3.89
N ALA A 36 -8.82 -17.87 2.83
CA ALA A 36 -9.09 -17.10 1.61
C ALA A 36 -9.91 -15.84 1.93
N GLN A 37 -11.00 -15.98 2.67
CA GLN A 37 -11.86 -14.87 3.09
C GLN A 37 -11.10 -13.82 3.91
N ARG A 38 -10.30 -14.24 4.90
CA ARG A 38 -9.50 -13.30 5.72
C ARG A 38 -8.49 -12.52 4.88
N ASN A 39 -7.77 -13.19 3.99
CA ASN A 39 -6.80 -12.53 3.10
C ASN A 39 -7.48 -11.59 2.11
N ALA A 40 -8.55 -12.04 1.44
CA ALA A 40 -9.33 -11.23 0.53
C ALA A 40 -9.86 -9.96 1.22
N THR A 41 -10.41 -10.11 2.42
CA THR A 41 -10.92 -8.98 3.22
C THR A 41 -9.82 -7.99 3.58
N ALA A 42 -8.66 -8.48 4.03
CA ALA A 42 -7.53 -7.62 4.40
C ALA A 42 -7.00 -6.83 3.20
N ILE A 43 -6.86 -7.49 2.04
CA ILE A 43 -6.41 -6.85 0.80
C ILE A 43 -7.47 -5.86 0.31
N ARG A 44 -8.75 -6.27 0.26
CA ARG A 44 -9.85 -5.40 -0.17
C ARG A 44 -9.93 -4.12 0.67
N LYS A 45 -9.82 -4.21 2.00
CA LYS A 45 -9.85 -3.05 2.90
C LYS A 45 -8.73 -2.03 2.65
N ARG A 46 -7.59 -2.48 2.11
CA ARG A 46 -6.47 -1.61 1.71
C ARG A 46 -6.75 -0.94 0.37
N LEU A 47 -7.33 -1.68 -0.57
CA LEU A 47 -7.54 -1.21 -1.94
C LEU A 47 -8.82 -0.38 -2.11
N GLU A 48 -9.89 -0.64 -1.35
CA GLU A 48 -11.22 -0.04 -1.55
C GLU A 48 -11.26 1.50 -1.40
N ARG A 49 -10.22 2.10 -0.83
CA ARG A 49 -10.08 3.56 -0.70
C ARG A 49 -9.28 4.21 -1.82
N LEU A 50 -8.54 3.43 -2.59
CA LEU A 50 -7.86 3.94 -3.77
C LEU A 50 -8.88 4.15 -4.89
N GLU A 51 -8.59 5.10 -5.78
CA GLU A 51 -9.43 5.35 -6.95
C GLU A 51 -9.33 4.20 -7.97
N PRO A 52 -10.35 4.00 -8.84
CA PRO A 52 -10.35 2.91 -9.82
C PRO A 52 -9.10 2.85 -10.72
N ASP A 53 -8.48 3.99 -11.02
CA ASP A 53 -7.24 4.06 -11.81
C ASP A 53 -6.07 3.35 -11.13
N PHE A 54 -6.00 3.38 -9.79
CA PHE A 54 -5.01 2.61 -9.03
C PHE A 54 -5.30 1.12 -9.13
N TRP A 55 -6.57 0.70 -9.08
CA TRP A 55 -6.90 -0.73 -9.25
C TRP A 55 -6.50 -1.23 -10.64
N LYS A 56 -6.68 -0.39 -11.66
CA LYS A 56 -6.25 -0.68 -13.03
C LYS A 56 -4.72 -0.77 -13.13
N ALA A 57 -4.01 0.21 -12.58
CA ALA A 57 -2.55 0.19 -12.52
C ALA A 57 -2.01 -1.04 -11.76
N LEU A 58 -2.68 -1.44 -10.67
CA LEU A 58 -2.32 -2.64 -9.91
C LEU A 58 -2.54 -3.92 -10.72
N ARG A 59 -3.67 -4.03 -11.44
CA ARG A 59 -4.02 -5.22 -12.23
C ARG A 59 -3.16 -5.37 -13.48
N ASP A 60 -3.02 -4.29 -14.24
CA ASP A 60 -2.46 -4.28 -15.60
C ASP A 60 -0.99 -3.85 -15.64
N GLY A 61 -0.50 -3.19 -14.57
CA GLY A 61 0.87 -2.72 -14.47
C GLY A 61 1.88 -3.85 -14.27
N ASP A 62 3.14 -3.53 -14.61
CA ASP A 62 4.28 -4.40 -14.30
C ASP A 62 4.43 -4.64 -12.79
N ASP A 63 5.33 -5.55 -12.42
CA ASP A 63 5.49 -5.94 -11.02
C ASP A 63 5.93 -4.78 -10.12
N GLU A 64 6.66 -3.83 -10.67
CA GLU A 64 7.05 -2.64 -9.93
C GLU A 64 5.84 -1.74 -9.65
N LEU A 65 5.12 -1.31 -10.69
CA LEU A 65 3.97 -0.44 -10.55
C LEU A 65 2.91 -1.08 -9.64
N ALA A 66 2.66 -2.38 -9.81
CA ALA A 66 1.76 -3.13 -8.95
C ALA A 66 2.24 -3.13 -7.47
N THR A 67 3.54 -3.25 -7.23
CA THR A 67 4.11 -3.19 -5.88
C THR A 67 3.93 -1.81 -5.26
N GLN A 68 4.19 -0.75 -6.03
CA GLN A 68 4.02 0.64 -5.61
C GLN A 68 2.57 0.92 -5.22
N VAL A 69 1.62 0.55 -6.07
CA VAL A 69 0.19 0.77 -5.80
C VAL A 69 -0.28 -0.04 -4.59
N ALA A 70 0.17 -1.29 -4.46
CA ALA A 70 -0.15 -2.10 -3.27
C ALA A 70 0.40 -1.47 -1.99
N PHE A 71 1.56 -0.82 -2.06
CA PHE A 71 2.15 -0.07 -0.95
C PHE A 71 1.35 1.19 -0.63
N CYS A 72 0.92 1.97 -1.62
CA CYS A 72 0.00 3.11 -1.41
C CYS A 72 -1.28 2.66 -0.69
N GLY A 73 -1.89 1.55 -1.09
CA GLY A 73 -3.06 0.99 -0.40
C GLY A 73 -2.78 0.56 1.04
N ALA A 74 -1.54 0.18 1.37
CA ALA A 74 -1.15 -0.12 2.76
C ALA A 74 -1.00 1.14 3.61
N LEU A 75 -0.61 2.28 3.01
CA LEU A 75 -0.44 3.56 3.68
C LEU A 75 -1.78 4.26 3.97
N GLU A 76 -2.74 4.19 3.05
CA GLU A 76 -4.00 4.94 3.04
C GLU A 76 -4.81 4.95 4.36
N ARG A 77 -4.66 3.93 5.21
CA ARG A 77 -5.30 3.88 6.54
C ARG A 77 -4.33 3.61 7.69
N ASN A 78 -3.03 3.66 7.43
CA ASN A 78 -2.02 3.37 8.43
C ASN A 78 -1.22 4.63 8.72
N LEU A 79 -1.80 5.52 9.53
CA LEU A 79 -1.17 6.78 9.95
C LEU A 79 0.20 6.54 10.59
N LEU A 80 0.33 5.46 11.37
CA LEU A 80 1.59 5.08 12.00
C LEU A 80 2.66 4.72 10.95
N LEU A 81 2.26 4.04 9.87
CA LEU A 81 3.17 3.74 8.76
C LEU A 81 3.48 5.00 7.94
N ILE A 82 2.50 5.89 7.71
CA ILE A 82 2.75 7.18 7.05
C ILE A 82 3.76 8.00 7.85
N GLU A 83 3.57 8.12 9.17
CA GLU A 83 4.48 8.83 10.06
C GLU A 83 5.88 8.20 10.06
N PHE A 84 5.97 6.87 10.07
CA PHE A 84 7.24 6.16 9.94
C PHE A 84 7.94 6.48 8.61
N MET A 85 7.19 6.54 7.50
CA MET A 85 7.71 6.90 6.19
C MET A 85 8.21 8.36 6.16
N GLU A 86 7.44 9.28 6.73
CA GLU A 86 7.70 10.72 6.75
C GLU A 86 8.84 11.13 7.70
N THR A 87 9.11 10.32 8.72
CA THR A 87 10.15 10.59 9.73
C THR A 87 11.37 9.72 9.52
N VAL A 88 11.31 8.46 9.99
CA VAL A 88 12.44 7.53 10.03
C VAL A 88 12.95 7.21 8.63
N MET A 89 12.07 6.86 7.70
CA MET A 89 12.51 6.48 6.35
C MET A 89 13.05 7.67 5.57
N ARG A 90 12.44 8.86 5.72
CA ARG A 90 12.95 10.11 5.14
C ARG A 90 14.37 10.41 5.64
N GLU A 91 14.62 10.30 6.93
CA GLU A 91 15.93 10.56 7.52
C GLU A 91 16.98 9.53 7.11
N ALA A 92 16.64 8.24 7.20
CA ALA A 92 17.49 7.15 6.71
C ALA A 92 17.87 7.36 5.25
N TYR A 93 16.95 7.93 4.47
CA TYR A 93 17.19 8.16 3.07
C TYR A 93 18.09 9.37 2.77
N ILE A 94 17.87 10.50 3.45
CA ILE A 94 18.73 11.68 3.36
C ILE A 94 20.16 11.34 3.78
N SER A 95 20.31 10.52 4.82
CA SER A 95 21.60 10.02 5.30
C SER A 95 22.21 8.90 4.47
N GLN A 96 21.52 8.44 3.42
CA GLN A 96 21.94 7.31 2.55
C GLN A 96 22.25 6.02 3.33
N ALA A 97 21.54 5.79 4.43
CA ALA A 97 21.66 4.58 5.22
C ALA A 97 21.36 3.36 4.34
N GLN A 98 22.28 2.39 4.35
CA GLN A 98 22.15 1.16 3.55
C GLN A 98 21.21 0.14 4.18
N TYR A 99 21.02 0.23 5.50
CA TYR A 99 20.17 -0.65 6.28
C TYR A 99 19.53 0.13 7.42
N LEU A 100 18.37 -0.35 7.86
CA LEU A 100 17.71 0.12 9.05
C LEU A 100 17.77 -1.00 10.09
N ASP A 101 18.37 -0.71 11.25
CA ASP A 101 18.41 -1.68 12.33
C ASP A 101 17.01 -2.03 12.83
N SER A 102 16.79 -3.29 13.18
CA SER A 102 15.47 -3.79 13.55
C SER A 102 14.86 -3.12 14.78
N TYR A 103 15.70 -2.58 15.68
CA TYR A 103 15.24 -1.89 16.88
C TYR A 103 14.63 -0.52 16.58
N ILE A 104 14.93 0.10 15.42
CA ILE A 104 14.45 1.44 15.06
C ILE A 104 12.92 1.47 14.97
N TRP A 105 12.30 0.39 14.51
CA TRP A 105 10.85 0.27 14.52
C TRP A 105 10.29 0.30 15.96
N SER A 106 10.91 -0.44 16.88
CA SER A 106 10.49 -0.45 18.29
C SER A 106 10.67 0.93 18.93
N ASP A 107 11.81 1.59 18.70
CA ASP A 107 12.08 2.95 19.20
C ASP A 107 11.06 3.97 18.66
N PHE A 108 10.71 3.84 17.37
CA PHE A 108 9.67 4.66 16.75
C PHE A 108 8.32 4.43 17.41
N LEU A 109 7.94 3.17 17.67
CA LEU A 109 6.68 2.86 18.35
C LEU A 109 6.64 3.43 19.76
N GLU A 110 7.71 3.29 20.54
CA GLU A 110 7.78 3.81 21.91
C GLU A 110 7.61 5.34 21.94
N LYS A 111 8.24 6.06 21.01
CA LYS A 111 8.11 7.52 20.88
C LYS A 111 6.69 7.94 20.48
N ASN A 112 6.05 7.20 19.58
CA ASN A 112 4.74 7.59 19.04
C ASN A 112 3.54 7.13 19.86
N ILE A 113 3.67 6.06 20.66
CA ILE A 113 2.66 5.69 21.66
C ILE A 113 2.48 6.82 22.70
N LEU A 114 3.54 7.57 22.99
CA LEU A 114 3.51 8.71 23.92
C LEU A 114 2.97 10.00 23.26
N SER A 115 3.01 10.13 21.92
CA SER A 115 2.62 11.34 21.18
C SER A 115 1.17 11.32 20.64
N GLN A 116 0.51 10.15 20.58
CA GLN A 116 -0.86 9.94 20.04
C GLN A 116 -2.00 10.73 20.74
N SER A 117 -1.68 11.62 21.69
CA SER A 117 -2.62 12.61 22.23
C SER A 117 -2.82 13.84 21.34
N LYS A 118 -2.09 13.99 20.22
CA LYS A 118 -2.24 15.14 19.31
C LYS A 118 -2.38 14.77 17.82
N SER A 119 -3.54 15.16 17.31
CA SER A 119 -3.87 15.58 15.94
C SER A 119 -3.78 14.56 14.79
N ARG A 120 -4.99 14.24 14.28
CA ARG A 120 -5.32 13.85 12.92
C ARG A 120 -4.59 14.74 11.90
N VAL A 121 -3.61 14.19 11.18
CA VAL A 121 -2.95 14.83 10.02
C VAL A 121 -3.78 14.57 8.77
N GLU A 122 -4.09 15.63 8.05
CA GLU A 122 -4.85 15.66 6.79
C GLU A 122 -3.95 15.14 5.65
N VAL A 123 -4.32 13.98 5.07
CA VAL A 123 -3.53 13.26 4.05
C VAL A 123 -4.01 13.69 2.66
N ASP A 124 -3.85 14.97 2.32
CA ASP A 124 -4.50 15.54 1.11
C ASP A 124 -3.57 15.75 -0.10
N LEU A 125 -2.33 15.24 -0.09
CA LEU A 125 -1.38 15.51 -1.20
C LEU A 125 -0.72 14.32 -1.90
N PHE A 126 -1.05 13.08 -1.55
CA PHE A 126 -0.40 11.93 -2.18
C PHE A 126 -1.04 11.35 -3.48
N PRO A 127 -2.34 11.52 -3.81
CA PRO A 127 -2.90 10.72 -4.92
C PRO A 127 -2.85 11.35 -6.32
N LYS A 128 -2.61 12.66 -6.51
CA LYS A 128 -2.82 13.31 -7.83
C LYS A 128 -1.60 13.37 -8.77
N VAL A 129 -0.39 13.11 -8.28
CA VAL A 129 0.86 13.34 -9.08
C VAL A 129 1.35 12.08 -9.80
N LEU A 130 0.90 10.88 -9.39
CA LEU A 130 1.48 9.61 -9.83
C LEU A 130 1.03 9.13 -11.22
N LEU A 131 0.02 9.75 -11.85
CA LEU A 131 -0.61 9.21 -13.06
C LEU A 131 0.05 9.59 -14.40
N ASN A 132 0.96 10.56 -14.47
CA ASN A 132 1.30 11.20 -15.76
C ASN A 132 2.68 10.89 -16.37
N GLN A 133 3.51 10.04 -15.77
CA GLN A 133 4.86 9.74 -16.30
C GLN A 133 5.27 8.28 -16.05
N ALA A 134 4.59 7.35 -16.73
CA ALA A 134 4.94 5.94 -16.72
C ALA A 134 5.55 5.54 -18.06
N SER A 135 6.87 5.73 -18.20
CA SER A 135 7.67 5.01 -19.18
C SER A 135 9.10 4.86 -18.66
N CYS A 136 9.40 3.65 -18.20
CA CYS A 136 10.67 3.14 -17.67
C CYS A 136 11.00 3.55 -16.22
N ILE A 137 11.24 2.58 -15.32
CA ILE A 137 12.48 2.37 -14.51
C ILE A 137 12.20 1.61 -13.18
N PRO A 138 13.07 0.65 -12.76
CA PRO A 138 12.98 -0.28 -11.60
C PRO A 138 12.76 0.32 -10.20
N LEU A 139 12.26 -0.51 -9.27
CA LEU A 139 11.87 -0.30 -7.85
C LEU A 139 12.79 0.62 -7.00
N ALA A 140 14.02 0.87 -7.45
CA ALA A 140 14.96 1.87 -6.93
C ALA A 140 14.51 3.35 -7.19
N SER A 141 13.41 3.58 -7.90
CA SER A 141 12.98 4.93 -8.32
C SER A 141 11.90 5.54 -7.44
N VAL A 142 11.08 4.72 -6.78
CA VAL A 142 10.13 5.16 -5.74
C VAL A 142 10.86 5.79 -4.57
N ILE A 143 11.99 5.18 -4.24
CA ILE A 143 12.93 5.69 -3.26
C ILE A 143 13.47 7.04 -3.77
N ARG A 144 13.88 7.19 -5.03
CA ARG A 144 14.33 8.48 -5.62
C ARG A 144 13.29 9.60 -5.73
N ALA A 145 12.04 9.28 -6.02
CA ALA A 145 10.96 10.26 -6.01
C ALA A 145 10.73 10.88 -4.61
N CYS A 146 10.98 10.11 -3.53
CA CYS A 146 10.97 10.66 -2.18
C CYS A 146 12.14 11.62 -1.85
N GLN A 147 13.25 11.67 -2.61
CA GLN A 147 14.33 12.69 -2.42
C GLN A 147 14.41 13.76 -3.52
N ALA A 148 13.48 13.77 -4.47
CA ALA A 148 13.25 14.95 -5.30
C ALA A 148 12.21 15.91 -4.69
N TYR A 149 11.49 15.52 -3.62
CA TYR A 149 10.47 16.35 -2.97
C TYR A 149 11.03 17.44 -2.02
N THR A 150 12.36 17.62 -2.00
CA THR A 150 13.05 18.68 -1.22
C THR A 150 14.15 19.37 -2.05
N ALA A 151 13.90 19.63 -3.33
CA ALA A 151 14.67 20.61 -4.12
C ALA A 151 13.75 21.32 -5.12
#